data_AF-A0A060CEC9-F1
#
_entry.id   AF-A0A060CEC9-F1
#
_cell.length_a   1.000
_cell.length_b   1.000
_cell.length_c   1.000
_cell.angle_alpha   90.00
_cell.angle_beta   90.00
_cell.angle_gamma   90.00
#
_symmetry.space_group_name_H-M   'P 1'
#
loop_
_entity.id
_entity.type
_entity.pdbx_description
1 polymer ?
#
loop_
_entity_poly.entity_id
_entity_poly.type
_entity_poly.pdbx_seq_one_letter_code
_entity_poly.pdbx_strand_id
1 'polypeptide(L)'
;FNLDLFLSLPSLMARHWLFRRDAFLEAGGFDPAHADSPEFDLLLRMIDNGGLAGLGHVSEPLLVTKPAEVVTRPSEMQALQRHLHNRGYEDARIDAELPGRYRIHYGHAATPGVSIVIPTKNQLGMLRRCVETLLEKTACKNYEVLIVDNGSDEADACAW
;
A
#
# COMPACT_ATOMS: atom_id res chain seq x y z
N PHE A 1 4.56 0.64 -9.06
CA PHE A 1 3.51 1.44 -8.42
C PHE A 1 3.22 0.82 -7.06
N ASN A 2 3.24 1.58 -5.97
CA ASN A 2 2.95 1.08 -4.61
C ASN A 2 1.55 1.56 -4.21
N LEU A 3 0.61 0.62 -4.07
CA LEU A 3 -0.78 0.94 -3.75
C LEU A 3 -0.94 1.49 -2.33
N ASP A 4 -0.26 0.91 -1.34
CA ASP A 4 -0.39 1.37 0.05
C ASP A 4 0.12 2.80 0.24
N LEU A 5 1.23 3.16 -0.42
CA LEU A 5 1.73 4.53 -0.39
C LEU A 5 0.77 5.51 -1.10
N PHE A 6 0.14 5.07 -2.19
CA PHE A 6 -0.84 5.87 -2.92
C PHE A 6 -2.08 6.14 -2.08
N LEU A 7 -2.61 5.11 -1.40
CA LEU A 7 -3.77 5.23 -0.52
C LEU A 7 -3.46 6.04 0.74
N SER A 8 -2.25 5.89 1.30
CA SER A 8 -1.87 6.54 2.56
C SER A 8 -1.36 7.97 2.40
N LEU A 9 -0.84 8.36 1.23
CA LEU A 9 -0.26 9.69 1.03
C LEU A 9 -0.53 10.23 -0.39
N PRO A 10 -1.78 10.61 -0.72
CA PRO A 10 -2.18 11.04 -2.06
C PRO A 10 -1.37 12.22 -2.60
N SER A 11 -1.00 13.17 -1.74
CA SER A 11 -0.17 14.32 -2.11
C SER A 11 1.19 13.96 -2.73
N LEU A 12 1.73 12.77 -2.43
CA LEU A 12 2.99 12.28 -3.00
C LEU A 12 2.78 11.54 -4.32
N MET A 13 1.68 10.81 -4.47
CA MET A 13 1.50 9.84 -5.57
C MET A 13 0.40 10.18 -6.56
N ALA A 14 -0.51 11.12 -6.26
CA ALA A 14 -1.70 11.43 -7.04
C ALA A 14 -1.65 12.85 -7.62
N ARG A 15 -0.54 13.20 -8.27
CA ARG A 15 -0.34 14.51 -8.90
C ARG A 15 0.44 14.37 -10.20
N HIS A 16 0.09 15.20 -11.18
CA HIS A 16 0.80 15.34 -12.45
C HIS A 16 0.79 14.06 -13.30
N TRP A 17 -0.28 13.28 -13.22
CA TRP A 17 -0.44 12.09 -14.05
C TRP A 17 -0.75 12.44 -15.50
N LEU A 18 -0.18 11.65 -16.41
CA LEU A 18 -0.53 11.64 -17.82
C LEU A 18 -1.52 10.51 -18.07
N PHE A 19 -2.65 10.83 -18.70
CA PHE A 19 -3.71 9.87 -18.94
C PHE A 19 -3.86 9.58 -20.43
N ARG A 20 -4.03 8.30 -20.79
CA ARG A 20 -4.56 7.94 -22.11
C ARG A 20 -6.00 8.43 -22.19
N ARG A 21 -6.32 9.23 -23.22
CA ARG A 21 -7.63 9.85 -23.40
C ARG A 21 -8.79 8.87 -23.23
N ASP A 22 -8.73 7.71 -23.88
CA ASP A 22 -9.85 6.76 -23.87
C ASP A 22 -10.07 6.18 -22.46
N ALA A 23 -9.00 5.88 -21.73
CA ALA A 23 -9.10 5.43 -20.33
C ALA A 23 -9.65 6.52 -19.40
N PHE A 24 -9.25 7.78 -19.63
CA PHE A 24 -9.79 8.93 -18.89
C PHE A 24 -11.30 9.07 -19.08
N LEU A 25 -11.77 8.96 -20.34
CA LEU A 25 -13.20 9.06 -20.67
C LEU A 25 -13.99 7.86 -20.15
N GLU A 26 -13.45 6.65 -20.28
CA GLU A 26 -14.06 5.42 -19.77
C GLU A 26 -14.21 5.43 -18.25
N ALA A 27 -13.24 6.01 -17.53
CA ALA A 27 -13.35 6.21 -16.09
C ALA A 27 -14.39 7.28 -15.71
N GLY A 28 -14.88 8.10 -16.65
CA GLY A 28 -15.84 9.18 -16.40
C GLY A 28 -15.21 10.58 -16.20
N GLY A 29 -13.91 10.74 -16.49
CA GLY A 29 -13.20 12.01 -16.34
C GLY A 29 -13.13 12.52 -14.90
N PHE A 30 -12.84 13.80 -14.71
CA PHE A 30 -12.81 14.40 -13.36
C PHE A 30 -14.23 14.63 -12.83
N ASP A 31 -14.45 14.20 -11.59
CA ASP A 31 -15.72 14.39 -10.89
C ASP A 31 -15.71 15.73 -10.12
N PRO A 32 -16.64 16.66 -10.40
CA PRO A 32 -16.77 17.90 -9.66
C PRO A 32 -16.98 17.72 -8.14
N ALA A 33 -17.52 16.58 -7.69
CA ALA A 33 -17.66 16.29 -6.25
C ALA A 33 -16.30 16.09 -5.55
N HIS A 34 -15.23 15.84 -6.31
CA HIS A 34 -13.88 15.59 -5.82
C HIS A 34 -12.89 16.65 -6.33
N ALA A 35 -13.36 17.89 -6.55
CA ALA A 35 -12.58 18.96 -7.18
C ALA A 35 -11.27 19.33 -6.46
N ASP A 36 -11.14 19.06 -5.16
CA ASP A 36 -9.92 19.28 -4.38
C ASP A 36 -8.97 18.06 -4.36
N SER A 37 -9.37 16.92 -4.92
CA SER A 37 -8.50 15.75 -5.15
C SER A 37 -8.79 15.00 -6.48
N PRO A 38 -8.88 15.71 -7.62
CA PRO A 38 -9.47 15.18 -8.85
C PRO A 38 -8.68 14.01 -9.45
N GLU A 39 -7.34 14.09 -9.44
CA GLU A 39 -6.48 13.01 -9.92
C GLU A 39 -6.57 11.77 -9.02
N PHE A 40 -6.64 11.96 -7.70
CA PHE A 40 -6.70 10.86 -6.75
C PHE A 40 -8.00 10.06 -6.91
N ASP A 41 -9.13 10.77 -6.96
CA ASP A 41 -10.44 10.17 -7.22
C ASP A 41 -10.49 9.41 -8.56
N LEU A 42 -9.98 10.02 -9.63
CA LEU A 42 -9.92 9.39 -10.96
C LEU A 42 -9.07 8.12 -10.95
N LEU A 43 -7.88 8.17 -10.35
CA LEU A 43 -6.98 7.03 -10.26
C LEU A 43 -7.61 5.88 -9.47
N LEU A 44 -8.33 6.15 -8.38
CA LEU A 44 -9.05 5.11 -7.64
C LEU A 44 -10.13 4.46 -8.50
N ARG A 45 -10.92 5.24 -9.24
CA ARG A 45 -11.92 4.69 -10.19
C ARG A 45 -11.29 3.86 -11.29
N MET A 46 -10.14 4.28 -11.83
CA MET A 46 -9.40 3.50 -12.82
C MET A 46 -8.91 2.16 -12.24
N ILE A 47 -8.40 2.18 -10.99
CA ILE A 47 -7.94 0.97 -10.30
C ILE A 47 -9.11 0.03 -9.99
N ASP A 48 -10.26 0.56 -9.58
CA ASP A 48 -11.46 -0.23 -9.30
C ASP A 48 -11.95 -1.00 -10.54
N ASN A 49 -11.88 -0.38 -11.72
CA ASN A 49 -12.40 -0.95 -12.97
C ASN A 49 -11.37 -1.81 -13.74
N GLY A 50 -10.09 -1.40 -13.74
CA GLY A 50 -9.04 -1.98 -14.59
C GLY A 50 -7.88 -2.61 -13.82
N GLY A 51 -7.89 -2.55 -12.50
CA GLY A 51 -6.77 -2.95 -11.66
C GLY A 51 -5.56 -2.04 -11.80
N LEU A 52 -4.39 -2.55 -11.39
CA LEU A 52 -3.12 -1.80 -11.44
C LEU A 52 -2.40 -1.92 -12.80
N ALA A 53 -2.94 -2.73 -13.71
CA ALA A 53 -2.35 -2.94 -15.02
C ALA A 53 -2.42 -1.65 -15.85
N GLY A 54 -1.29 -1.21 -16.39
CA GLY A 54 -1.19 0.02 -17.19
C GLY A 54 -0.78 1.27 -16.40
N LEU A 55 -0.62 1.19 -15.08
CA LEU A 55 0.01 2.25 -14.29
C LEU A 55 1.54 2.13 -14.41
N GLY A 56 2.19 3.19 -14.91
CA GLY A 56 3.63 3.22 -15.15
C GLY A 56 4.30 4.47 -14.57
N HIS A 57 5.60 4.36 -14.29
CA HIS A 57 6.44 5.49 -13.91
C HIS A 57 7.27 5.94 -15.12
N VAL A 58 7.25 7.23 -15.41
CA VAL A 58 8.12 7.87 -16.40
C VAL A 58 9.33 8.40 -15.64
N SER A 59 10.53 7.88 -15.94
CA SER A 59 11.74 8.16 -15.15
C SER A 59 12.44 9.47 -15.54
N GLU A 60 11.96 10.15 -16.59
CA GLU A 60 12.45 11.46 -17.01
C GLU A 60 11.86 12.61 -16.16
N PRO A 61 12.63 13.68 -15.89
CA PRO A 61 12.11 14.87 -15.24
C PRO A 61 11.20 15.65 -16.20
N LEU A 62 9.89 15.41 -16.12
CA LEU A 62 8.89 16.09 -16.97
C LEU A 62 8.44 17.46 -16.44
N LEU A 63 8.51 17.67 -15.13
CA LEU A 63 7.99 18.85 -14.46
C LEU A 63 8.78 19.19 -13.20
N VAL A 64 9.01 20.48 -12.98
CA VAL A 64 9.52 21.03 -11.70
C VAL A 64 8.41 21.89 -11.10
N THR A 65 8.06 21.62 -9.84
CA THR A 65 6.98 22.30 -9.13
C THR A 65 7.35 22.53 -7.67
N LYS A 66 6.57 23.36 -6.98
CA LYS A 66 6.68 23.51 -5.53
C LYS A 66 6.25 22.21 -4.82
N PRO A 67 6.76 21.95 -3.60
CA PRO A 67 6.30 20.83 -2.79
C PRO A 67 4.77 20.82 -2.63
N ALA A 68 4.18 19.63 -2.55
CA ALA A 68 2.76 19.49 -2.27
C ALA A 68 2.44 20.03 -0.87
N GLU A 69 1.29 20.66 -0.73
CA GLU A 69 0.69 20.79 0.59
C GLU A 69 0.12 19.44 1.02
N VAL A 70 0.57 18.97 2.18
CA VAL A 70 0.06 17.73 2.78
C VAL A 70 -1.03 18.13 3.76
N VAL A 71 -2.28 18.08 3.28
CA VAL A 71 -3.48 18.48 4.04
C VAL A 71 -4.54 17.40 3.90
N THR A 72 -5.35 17.23 4.93
CA THR A 72 -6.47 16.29 4.88
C THR A 72 -7.61 16.91 4.06
N ARG A 73 -8.10 16.16 3.07
CA ARG A 73 -9.18 16.62 2.18
C ARG A 73 -10.40 15.72 2.33
N PRO A 74 -11.62 16.28 2.49
CA PRO A 74 -12.84 15.48 2.59
C PRO A 74 -13.08 14.59 1.37
N SER A 75 -12.73 15.05 0.17
CA SER A 75 -12.88 14.26 -1.06
C SER A 75 -11.92 13.07 -1.12
N GLU A 76 -10.70 13.20 -0.60
CA GLU A 76 -9.75 12.08 -0.51
C GLU A 76 -10.32 10.99 0.41
N MET A 77 -10.89 11.37 1.55
CA MET A 77 -11.53 10.43 2.46
C MET A 77 -12.75 9.74 1.82
N GLN A 78 -13.61 10.49 1.12
CA GLN A 78 -14.77 9.93 0.42
C GLN A 78 -14.36 8.96 -0.69
N ALA A 79 -13.37 9.33 -1.50
CA ALA A 79 -12.83 8.48 -2.56
C ALA A 79 -12.19 7.20 -1.99
N LEU A 80 -11.44 7.31 -0.89
CA LEU A 80 -10.88 6.16 -0.18
C LEU A 80 -11.97 5.23 0.37
N GLN A 81 -13.01 5.77 1.02
CA GLN A 81 -14.12 4.97 1.54
C GLN A 81 -14.81 4.19 0.42
N ARG A 82 -15.11 4.86 -0.69
CA ARG A 82 -15.71 4.22 -1.87
C ARG A 82 -14.80 3.12 -2.44
N HIS A 83 -13.50 3.40 -2.61
CA HIS A 83 -12.53 2.41 -3.09
C HIS A 83 -12.47 1.17 -2.19
N LEU A 84 -12.43 1.37 -0.86
CA LEU A 84 -12.39 0.27 0.10
C LEU A 84 -13.68 -0.56 0.06
N HIS A 85 -14.83 0.10 -0.03
CA HIS A 85 -16.11 -0.58 -0.20
C HIS A 85 -16.17 -1.40 -1.50
N ASN A 86 -15.74 -0.83 -2.63
CA ASN A 86 -15.68 -1.53 -3.92
C ASN A 86 -14.77 -2.76 -3.89
N ARG A 87 -13.74 -2.75 -3.03
CA ARG A 87 -12.83 -3.88 -2.81
C ARG A 87 -13.35 -4.90 -1.79
N GLY A 88 -14.54 -4.71 -1.23
CA GLY A 88 -15.18 -5.61 -0.28
C GLY A 88 -14.79 -5.38 1.19
N TYR A 89 -14.20 -4.24 1.53
CA TYR A 89 -13.88 -3.87 2.90
C TYR A 89 -14.96 -2.97 3.50
N GLU A 90 -16.12 -3.54 3.80
CA GLU A 90 -17.30 -2.81 4.32
C GLU A 90 -17.04 -2.19 5.70
N ASP A 91 -16.28 -2.88 6.55
CA ASP A 91 -15.94 -2.43 7.91
C ASP A 91 -14.65 -1.59 7.98
N ALA A 92 -14.17 -1.10 6.83
CA ALA A 92 -12.92 -0.35 6.80
C ALA A 92 -13.05 1.00 7.53
N ARG A 93 -12.05 1.33 8.34
CA ARG A 93 -11.89 2.64 8.96
C ARG A 93 -10.66 3.35 8.42
N ILE A 94 -10.78 4.66 8.21
CA ILE A 94 -9.68 5.51 7.78
C ILE A 94 -9.41 6.53 8.88
N ASP A 95 -8.19 6.49 9.43
CA ASP A 95 -7.72 7.49 10.38
C ASP A 95 -6.79 8.49 9.68
N ALA A 96 -6.89 9.76 10.06
CA ALA A 96 -6.06 10.84 9.54
C ALA A 96 -5.35 11.58 10.69
N GLU A 97 -4.52 10.85 11.45
CA GLU A 97 -3.80 11.40 12.62
C GLU A 97 -2.82 12.52 12.24
N LEU A 98 -2.27 12.46 11.02
CA LEU A 98 -1.43 13.50 10.45
C LEU A 98 -2.11 14.08 9.20
N PRO A 99 -1.96 15.39 8.93
CA PRO A 99 -2.56 16.02 7.77
C PRO A 99 -2.22 15.29 6.47
N GLY A 100 -3.24 14.95 5.68
CA GLY A 100 -3.11 14.28 4.38
C GLY A 100 -2.46 12.90 4.41
N ARG A 101 -2.36 12.28 5.60
CA ARG A 101 -1.83 10.92 5.78
C ARG A 101 -2.91 10.01 6.31
N TYR A 102 -3.22 8.97 5.57
CA TYR A 102 -4.32 8.07 5.86
C TYR A 102 -3.81 6.72 6.34
N ARG A 103 -4.22 6.32 7.54
CA ARG A 103 -4.04 4.97 8.06
C ARG A 103 -5.32 4.18 7.82
N ILE A 104 -5.22 3.15 6.98
CA ILE A 104 -6.35 2.30 6.64
C ILE A 104 -6.37 1.09 7.58
N HIS A 105 -7.50 0.91 8.24
CA HIS A 105 -7.86 -0.28 8.98
C HIS A 105 -8.85 -1.06 8.13
N TYR A 106 -8.39 -2.11 7.46
CA TYR A 106 -9.21 -2.87 6.50
C TYR A 106 -10.38 -3.65 7.11
N GLY A 107 -10.42 -3.84 8.42
CA GLY A 107 -11.56 -4.47 9.09
C GLY A 107 -11.80 -5.94 8.69
N HIS A 108 -10.75 -6.71 8.43
CA HIS A 108 -10.90 -8.13 8.05
C HIS A 108 -11.72 -8.92 9.08
N ALA A 109 -12.82 -9.54 8.63
CA ALA A 109 -13.70 -10.34 9.47
C ALA A 109 -13.01 -11.59 10.06
N ALA A 110 -12.09 -12.19 9.31
CA ALA A 110 -11.26 -13.31 9.75
C ALA A 110 -9.82 -12.86 9.91
N THR A 111 -9.09 -13.47 10.85
CA THR A 111 -7.64 -13.25 10.99
C THR A 111 -6.91 -13.85 9.78
N PRO A 112 -6.39 -13.03 8.85
CA PRO A 112 -5.72 -13.56 7.67
C PRO A 112 -4.48 -14.36 8.08
N GLY A 113 -4.18 -15.42 7.33
CA GLY A 113 -2.91 -16.11 7.45
C GLY A 113 -1.78 -15.20 6.98
N VAL A 114 -0.70 -15.11 7.75
CA VAL A 114 0.49 -14.33 7.40
C VAL A 114 1.67 -15.27 7.24
N SER A 115 2.35 -15.24 6.10
CA SER A 115 3.61 -15.97 5.91
C SER A 115 4.78 -15.00 6.07
N ILE A 116 5.63 -15.24 7.07
CA ILE A 116 6.83 -14.45 7.32
C ILE A 116 8.02 -15.19 6.72
N VAL A 117 8.56 -14.67 5.62
CA VAL A 117 9.73 -15.25 4.95
C VAL A 117 11.00 -14.60 5.48
N ILE A 118 11.90 -15.40 6.07
CA ILE A 118 13.17 -14.95 6.62
C ILE A 118 14.31 -15.59 5.82
N PRO A 119 14.92 -14.86 4.87
CA PRO A 119 16.14 -15.34 4.23
C PRO A 119 17.31 -15.23 5.22
N THR A 120 18.17 -16.25 5.26
CA THR A 120 19.35 -16.30 6.11
C THR A 120 20.55 -16.89 5.36
N LYS A 121 21.76 -16.51 5.77
CA LYS A 121 23.02 -17.15 5.41
C LYS A 121 24.03 -16.89 6.51
N ASN A 122 24.55 -17.92 7.18
CA ASN A 122 25.61 -17.78 8.20
C ASN A 122 25.31 -16.72 9.29
N GLN A 123 24.06 -16.64 9.73
CA GLN A 123 23.59 -15.64 10.70
C GLN A 123 22.66 -16.26 11.74
N LEU A 124 23.02 -17.44 12.25
CA LEU A 124 22.18 -18.20 13.18
C LEU A 124 21.77 -17.37 14.41
N GLY A 125 22.68 -16.57 14.96
CA GLY A 125 22.37 -15.70 16.11
C GLY A 125 21.29 -14.65 15.82
N MET A 126 21.34 -14.02 14.64
CA MET A 126 20.31 -13.06 14.22
C MET A 126 18.98 -13.76 13.92
N LEU A 127 19.04 -14.91 13.24
CA LEU A 127 17.87 -15.71 12.91
C LEU A 127 17.13 -16.13 14.18
N ARG A 128 17.84 -16.71 15.15
CA ARG A 128 17.27 -17.15 16.43
C ARG A 128 16.60 -16.00 17.16
N ARG A 129 17.28 -14.86 17.29
CA ARG A 129 16.72 -13.66 17.93
C ARG A 129 15.47 -13.15 17.19
N CYS A 130 15.49 -13.16 15.85
CA CYS A 130 14.36 -12.75 15.03
C CYS A 130 13.15 -13.65 15.27
N VAL A 131 13.33 -14.97 15.20
CA VAL A 131 12.27 -15.97 15.42
C VAL A 131 11.73 -15.88 16.84
N GLU A 132 12.58 -15.85 17.87
CA GLU A 132 12.18 -15.69 19.27
C GLU A 132 11.35 -14.42 19.46
N THR A 133 11.81 -13.28 18.92
CA THR A 133 11.08 -12.00 19.03
C THR A 133 9.72 -12.06 18.31
N LEU A 134 9.64 -12.74 17.16
CA LEU A 134 8.37 -12.92 16.44
C LEU A 134 7.39 -13.77 17.24
N LEU A 135 7.84 -14.88 17.82
CA LEU A 135 7.01 -15.76 18.66
C LEU A 135 6.49 -15.03 19.90
N GLU A 136 7.33 -14.25 20.56
CA GLU A 136 6.99 -13.53 21.78
C GLU A 136 6.12 -12.29 21.55
N LYS A 137 6.43 -11.47 20.54
CA LYS A 137 5.87 -10.12 20.41
C LYS A 137 4.77 -9.96 19.35
N THR A 138 4.60 -10.92 18.45
CA THR A 138 3.57 -10.80 17.39
C THR A 138 2.19 -11.08 17.96
N ALA A 139 1.29 -10.09 17.84
CA ALA A 139 -0.08 -10.16 18.34
C ALA A 139 -0.96 -11.08 17.48
N CYS A 140 -0.81 -11.04 16.15
CA CYS A 140 -1.47 -12.00 15.26
C CYS A 140 -0.89 -13.39 15.53
N LYS A 141 -1.74 -14.40 15.72
CA LYS A 141 -1.30 -15.79 15.95
C LYS A 141 -1.48 -16.69 14.72
N ASN A 142 -2.19 -16.21 13.70
CA ASN A 142 -2.37 -16.94 12.45
C ASN A 142 -1.22 -16.60 11.49
N TYR A 143 -0.01 -17.07 11.81
CA TYR A 143 1.14 -16.89 10.93
C TYR A 143 2.04 -18.12 10.90
N GLU A 144 2.77 -18.26 9.80
CA GLU A 144 3.85 -19.22 9.64
C GLU A 144 5.17 -18.48 9.43
N VAL A 145 6.28 -19.12 9.81
CA VAL A 145 7.63 -18.61 9.58
C VAL A 145 8.33 -19.56 8.62
N LEU A 146 8.68 -19.04 7.44
CA LEU A 146 9.37 -19.77 6.39
C LEU A 146 10.83 -19.30 6.37
N ILE A 147 11.74 -20.15 6.81
CA ILE A 147 13.17 -19.85 6.82
C ILE A 147 13.77 -20.33 5.51
N VAL A 148 14.38 -19.42 4.78
CA VAL A 148 15.02 -19.71 3.49
C VAL A 148 16.52 -19.62 3.67
N ASP A 149 17.18 -20.77 3.80
CA ASP A 149 18.63 -20.81 3.83
C ASP A 149 19.20 -20.55 2.43
N ASN A 150 19.97 -19.47 2.31
CA ASN A 150 20.61 -19.03 1.08
C ASN A 150 22.05 -19.57 0.96
N GLY A 151 22.20 -20.86 1.25
CA GLY A 151 23.46 -21.60 1.18
C GLY A 151 24.40 -21.24 2.32
N SER A 152 23.97 -21.48 3.56
CA SER A 152 24.87 -21.43 4.71
C SER A 152 25.92 -22.52 4.61
N ASP A 153 27.14 -22.19 5.03
CA ASP A 153 28.29 -23.10 5.09
C ASP A 153 28.96 -23.13 6.47
N GLU A 154 28.52 -22.26 7.40
CA GLU A 154 28.87 -22.35 8.81
C GLU A 154 28.19 -23.55 9.48
N ALA A 155 28.97 -24.29 10.26
CA ALA A 155 28.55 -25.58 10.81
C ALA A 155 27.35 -25.47 11.77
N ASP A 156 27.24 -24.37 12.51
CA ASP A 156 26.12 -24.11 13.41
C ASP A 156 24.83 -23.80 12.63
N ALA A 157 24.92 -23.03 11.55
CA ALA A 157 23.79 -22.72 10.68
C ALA A 157 23.28 -23.95 9.91
N CYS A 158 24.17 -24.84 9.46
CA CYS A 158 23.79 -26.08 8.76
C CYS A 158 23.18 -27.15 9.67
N ALA A 159 23.48 -27.11 10.98
CA ALA A 159 23.02 -28.12 11.93
C ALA A 159 21.69 -27.78 12.62
N TRP A 160 21.24 -26.54 12.50
CA TRP A 160 20.04 -26.01 13.14
C TRP A 160 18.79 -26.23 12.29
#